data_AF-A0A0B1SBJ4-F1
#
_entry.id   AF-A0A0B1SBJ4-F1
#
_cell.length_a   1.000
_cell.length_b   1.000
_cell.length_c   1.000
_cell.angle_alpha   90.00
_cell.angle_beta   90.00
_cell.angle_gamma   90.00
#
_symmetry.space_group_name_H-M   'P 1'
#
loop_
_entity.id
_entity.type
_entity.pdbx_description
1 polymer ?
#
loop_
_entity_poly.entity_id
_entity_poly.type
_entity_poly.pdbx_seq_one_letter_code
_entity_poly.pdbx_strand_id
1 'polypeptide(L)'
;MMANIDELNKSIAAYGKYVNDKQRHDTLIYNLTQKRQAENEQRIARGEPPLSMDDIRKQKEPQLQTRNGMLDAMLSSCETQALADFCVKVSVYLRTFYLLSLRF
;
A
#
# COMPACT_ATOMS: atom_id res chain seq x y z
N MET A 1 -11.53 20.78 -20.61
CA MET A 1 -10.30 20.83 -19.79
C MET A 1 -10.62 20.74 -18.28
N MET A 2 -11.48 21.60 -17.72
CA MET A 2 -11.87 21.54 -16.29
C MET A 2 -12.61 20.25 -15.87
N ALA A 3 -13.48 19.69 -16.74
CA ALA A 3 -14.19 18.43 -16.45
C ALA A 3 -13.26 17.23 -16.19
N ASN A 4 -12.07 17.22 -16.78
CA ASN A 4 -11.08 16.16 -16.56
C ASN A 4 -10.35 16.33 -15.22
N ILE A 5 -10.23 17.57 -14.73
CA ILE A 5 -9.57 17.89 -13.46
C ILE A 5 -10.49 17.52 -12.29
N ASP A 6 -11.79 17.82 -12.38
CA ASP A 6 -12.75 17.46 -11.34
C ASP A 6 -12.90 15.94 -11.20
N GLU A 7 -12.93 15.21 -12.31
CA GLU A 7 -12.98 13.76 -12.32
C GLU A 7 -11.68 13.13 -11.78
N LEU A 8 -10.54 13.75 -12.05
CA LEU A 8 -9.26 13.38 -11.45
C LEU A 8 -9.25 13.62 -9.93
N ASN A 9 -9.74 14.77 -9.47
CA ASN A 9 -9.82 15.08 -8.03
C ASN A 9 -10.72 14.10 -7.28
N LYS A 10 -11.85 13.68 -7.88
CA LYS A 10 -12.71 12.63 -7.33
C LYS A 10 -11.97 11.29 -7.23
N SER A 11 -11.18 10.95 -8.25
CA SER A 11 -10.38 9.72 -8.28
C SER A 11 -9.30 9.72 -7.19
N ILE A 12 -8.61 10.85 -7.00
CA ILE A 12 -7.63 11.05 -5.91
C ILE A 12 -8.29 10.89 -4.54
N ALA A 13 -9.45 11.53 -4.32
CA ALA A 13 -10.17 11.42 -3.06
C ALA A 13 -10.65 9.99 -2.78
N ALA A 14 -11.17 9.31 -3.80
CA ALA A 14 -11.58 7.91 -3.71
C ALA A 14 -10.40 6.99 -3.38
N TYR A 15 -9.24 7.25 -3.96
CA TYR A 15 -8.01 6.53 -3.64
C TYR A 15 -7.54 6.77 -2.21
N GLY A 16 -7.50 8.03 -1.75
CA GLY A 16 -7.13 8.35 -0.38
C GLY A 16 -8.05 7.69 0.65
N LYS A 17 -9.36 7.62 0.36
CA LYS A 17 -10.31 6.87 1.17
C LYS A 17 -9.99 5.38 1.16
N TYR A 18 -9.76 4.79 -0.01
CA TYR A 18 -9.40 3.38 -0.15
C TYR A 18 -8.14 3.01 0.63
N VAL A 19 -7.07 3.82 0.55
CA VAL A 19 -5.82 3.57 1.28
C VAL A 19 -6.06 3.54 2.79
N ASN A 20 -6.85 4.50 3.31
CA ASN A 20 -7.20 4.53 4.72
C ASN A 20 -8.05 3.32 5.14
N ASP A 21 -9.03 2.94 4.32
CA ASP A 21 -9.89 1.79 4.58
C ASP A 21 -9.08 0.48 4.53
N LYS A 22 -8.14 0.36 3.58
CA LYS A 22 -7.19 -0.76 3.47
C LYS A 22 -6.31 -0.86 4.70
N GLN A 23 -5.69 0.24 5.12
CA GLN A 23 -4.85 0.27 6.32
C GLN A 23 -5.62 -0.19 7.58
N ARG A 24 -6.88 0.25 7.72
CA ARG A 24 -7.76 -0.18 8.83
C ARG A 24 -8.11 -1.65 8.73
N HIS A 25 -8.44 -2.14 7.54
CA HIS A 25 -8.70 -3.55 7.29
C HIS A 25 -7.48 -4.42 7.64
N ASP A 26 -6.29 -4.05 7.17
CA ASP A 26 -5.06 -4.79 7.44
C ASP A 26 -4.76 -4.83 8.95
N THR A 27 -4.98 -3.71 9.64
CA THR A 27 -4.86 -3.63 11.10
C THR A 27 -5.88 -4.53 11.80
N LEU A 28 -7.13 -4.57 11.32
CA LEU A 28 -8.16 -5.46 11.85
C LEU A 28 -7.77 -6.93 11.68
N ILE A 29 -7.36 -7.35 10.48
CA ILE A 29 -6.95 -8.73 10.19
C ILE A 29 -5.76 -9.13 11.03
N TYR A 30 -4.76 -8.26 11.16
CA TYR A 30 -3.59 -8.50 12.01
C TYR A 30 -4.00 -8.76 13.46
N ASN A 31 -4.83 -7.89 14.04
CA ASN A 31 -5.31 -8.05 15.42
C ASN A 31 -6.15 -9.32 15.63
N LEU A 32 -7.05 -9.64 14.70
CA LEU A 32 -7.85 -10.86 14.78
C LEU A 32 -6.98 -12.11 14.69
N THR A 33 -5.99 -12.09 13.79
CA THR A 33 -5.04 -13.19 13.62
C THR A 33 -4.22 -13.42 14.87
N GLN A 34 -3.66 -12.35 15.45
CA GLN A 34 -2.85 -12.44 16.67
C GLN A 34 -3.67 -12.97 17.85
N LYS A 35 -4.91 -12.48 18.03
CA LYS A 35 -5.81 -12.99 19.09
C LYS A 35 -6.12 -14.48 18.91
N ARG A 36 -6.40 -14.92 17.68
CA ARG A 36 -6.72 -16.32 17.38
C ARG A 36 -5.51 -17.23 17.57
N GLN A 37 -4.31 -16.77 17.22
CA GLN A 37 -3.07 -17.49 17.50
C GLN A 37 -2.85 -17.68 19.01
N ALA A 38 -2.98 -16.61 19.80
CA ALA A 38 -2.84 -16.69 21.25
C ALA A 38 -3.87 -17.66 21.90
N GLU A 39 -5.13 -17.65 21.44
CA GLU A 39 -6.14 -18.60 21.92
C GLU A 39 -5.81 -20.04 21.52
N ASN A 40 -5.36 -20.25 20.28
CA ASN A 40 -4.99 -21.57 19.78
C ASN A 40 -3.79 -22.15 20.54
N GLU A 41 -2.80 -21.33 20.89
CA GLU A 41 -1.68 -21.75 21.74
C GLU A 41 -2.17 -22.21 23.13
N GLN A 42 -3.11 -21.48 23.74
CA GLN A 42 -3.72 -21.88 25.01
C GLN A 42 -4.54 -23.19 24.91
N ARG A 43 -5.27 -23.37 23.81
CA ARG A 43 -6.03 -24.61 23.53
C ARG A 43 -5.10 -25.80 23.36
N ILE A 44 -4.03 -25.63 22.58
CA ILE A 44 -3.01 -26.68 22.38
C ILE A 44 -2.38 -27.06 23.72
N ALA A 45 -2.06 -26.10 24.58
CA ALA A 45 -1.54 -26.36 25.92
C ALA A 45 -2.52 -27.14 26.82
N ARG A 46 -3.84 -27.04 26.57
CA ARG A 46 -4.90 -27.82 27.23
C ARG A 46 -5.24 -29.13 26.51
N GLY A 47 -4.60 -29.44 25.38
CA GLY A 47 -4.93 -30.61 24.54
C GLY A 47 -6.22 -30.46 23.71
N GLU A 48 -6.76 -29.25 23.60
CA GLU A 48 -7.92 -28.93 22.77
C GLU A 48 -7.50 -28.62 21.32
N PRO A 49 -8.34 -28.93 20.32
CA PRO A 49 -8.05 -28.59 18.93
C PRO A 49 -8.08 -27.06 18.71
N PRO A 50 -7.22 -26.53 17.82
CA PRO A 50 -7.21 -25.11 17.48
C PRO A 50 -8.49 -24.72 16.73
N LEU A 51 -8.91 -23.47 16.93
CA LEU A 51 -9.98 -22.85 16.16
C LEU A 51 -9.52 -22.55 14.72
N SER A 52 -10.47 -22.64 13.79
CA SER A 52 -10.25 -22.29 12.38
C SER A 52 -9.91 -20.79 12.22
N MET A 53 -9.26 -20.47 11.10
CA MET A 53 -8.96 -19.10 10.65
C MET A 53 -9.88 -18.65 9.51
N ASP A 54 -10.83 -19.48 9.07
CA ASP A 54 -11.61 -19.24 7.86
C ASP A 54 -12.49 -18.00 7.95
N ASP A 55 -13.00 -17.69 9.15
CA ASP A 55 -13.78 -16.48 9.43
C ASP A 55 -12.95 -15.20 9.25
N ILE A 56 -11.68 -15.25 9.64
CA ILE A 56 -10.74 -14.13 9.48
C ILE A 56 -10.38 -13.97 8.00
N ARG A 57 -10.12 -15.08 7.30
CA ARG A 57 -9.77 -15.07 5.86
C ARG A 57 -10.91 -14.63 4.95
N LYS A 58 -12.16 -14.85 5.38
CA LYS A 58 -13.36 -14.45 4.63
C LYS A 58 -13.72 -12.97 4.80
N GLN A 59 -12.98 -12.21 5.61
CA GLN A 59 -13.25 -10.80 5.71
C GLN A 59 -13.03 -10.09 4.38
N LYS A 60 -14.00 -9.25 4.02
CA LYS A 60 -14.01 -8.60 2.71
C LYS A 60 -13.00 -7.48 2.70
N GLU A 61 -12.01 -7.62 1.83
CA GLU A 61 -11.08 -6.55 1.55
C GLU A 61 -11.84 -5.31 1.01
N PRO A 62 -11.43 -4.10 1.43
CA PRO A 62 -11.95 -2.88 0.86
C PRO A 62 -11.76 -2.91 -0.65
N GLN A 63 -12.79 -2.51 -1.38
CA GLN A 63 -12.72 -2.39 -2.84
C GLN A 63 -12.57 -0.93 -3.23
N LEU A 64 -11.61 -0.68 -4.09
CA LEU A 64 -11.38 0.61 -4.67
C LEU A 64 -12.48 0.91 -5.70
N GLN A 65 -13.33 1.89 -5.40
CA GLN A 65 -14.41 2.31 -6.27
C GLN A 65 -13.91 3.34 -7.29
N THR A 66 -13.08 2.93 -8.23
CA THR A 66 -12.70 3.78 -9.37
C THR A 66 -13.24 3.16 -10.65
N ARG A 67 -14.32 3.75 -11.17
CA ARG A 67 -15.11 3.21 -12.30
C ARG A 67 -14.46 3.44 -13.67
N ASN A 68 -13.35 4.17 -13.73
CA ASN A 68 -12.94 4.90 -14.93
C ASN A 68 -11.49 4.62 -15.39
N GLY A 69 -10.73 3.73 -14.76
CA GLY A 69 -9.34 3.44 -15.15
C GLY A 69 -8.33 4.59 -15.00
N MET A 70 -8.79 5.81 -14.64
CA MET A 70 -7.93 6.97 -14.41
C MET A 70 -7.01 6.81 -13.20
N LEU A 71 -7.36 5.92 -12.26
CA LEU A 71 -6.46 5.64 -11.16
C LEU A 71 -5.21 4.90 -11.63
N ASP A 72 -5.34 3.93 -12.54
CA ASP A 72 -4.17 3.22 -13.06
C ASP A 72 -3.21 4.17 -13.78
N ALA A 73 -3.77 5.14 -14.51
CA ALA A 73 -3.00 6.22 -15.12
C ALA A 73 -2.32 7.14 -14.08
N MET A 74 -2.98 7.42 -12.95
CA MET A 74 -2.41 8.21 -11.85
C MET A 74 -1.35 7.45 -11.06
N LEU A 75 -1.56 6.18 -10.77
CA LEU A 75 -0.58 5.32 -10.09
C LEU A 75 0.67 5.17 -10.97
N SER A 76 0.48 4.91 -12.26
CA SER A 76 1.58 4.86 -13.23
C SER A 76 2.36 6.18 -13.30
N SER A 77 1.68 7.33 -13.20
CA SER A 77 2.37 8.63 -13.22
C SER A 77 3.11 8.92 -11.90
N CYS A 78 2.56 8.53 -10.75
CA CYS A 78 3.25 8.60 -9.46
C CYS A 78 4.51 7.72 -9.42
N GLU A 79 4.43 6.48 -9.92
CA GLU A 79 5.58 5.57 -10.01
C GLU A 79 6.65 6.12 -10.97
N THR A 80 6.21 6.68 -12.10
CA THR A 80 7.12 7.33 -13.06
C THR A 80 7.82 8.55 -12.44
N GLN A 81 7.11 9.35 -11.65
CA GLN A 81 7.70 10.50 -10.94
C GLN A 81 8.74 10.05 -9.89
N ALA A 82 8.41 9.04 -9.09
CA ALA A 82 9.33 8.50 -8.10
C ALA A 82 10.61 7.94 -8.76
N LEU A 83 10.47 7.27 -9.91
CA LEU A 83 11.59 6.81 -10.71
C LEU A 83 12.42 7.98 -11.28
N ALA A 84 11.78 9.02 -11.79
CA ALA A 84 12.46 10.21 -12.29
C ALA A 84 13.27 10.90 -11.19
N ASP A 85 12.70 11.08 -10.00
CA ASP A 85 13.37 11.69 -8.85
C ASP A 85 14.58 10.86 -8.37
N PHE A 86 14.46 9.53 -8.40
CA PHE A 86 15.57 8.62 -8.13
C PHE A 86 16.69 8.77 -9.16
N CYS A 87 16.35 8.74 -10.45
CA CYS A 87 17.33 8.90 -11.54
C CYS A 87 18.07 10.24 -11.48
N VAL A 88 17.37 11.34 -11.15
CA VAL A 88 18.00 12.65 -10.96
C VAL A 88 18.98 12.63 -9.79
N LYS A 89 18.58 12.08 -8.64
CA LYS A 89 19.48 11.95 -7.48
C LYS A 89 20.74 11.16 -7.83
N VAL A 90 20.59 9.98 -8.44
CA VAL A 90 21.73 9.13 -8.84
C VAL A 90 22.67 9.84 -9.80
N SER A 91 22.11 10.54 -10.80
CA SER A 91 22.87 11.31 -11.78
C SER A 91 23.68 12.44 -11.13
N VAL A 92 23.09 13.14 -10.15
CA VAL A 92 23.77 14.20 -9.40
C VAL A 92 24.91 13.63 -8.54
N TYR A 93 24.70 12.50 -7.86
CA TYR A 93 25.76 11.86 -7.07
C TYR A 93 26.93 11.39 -7.93
N LEU A 94 26.67 10.74 -9.07
CA LEU A 94 27.73 10.29 -9.99
C LEU A 94 28.52 11.47 -10.55
N ARG A 95 27.85 12.56 -10.93
CA ARG A 95 28.51 13.76 -11.45
C ARG A 95 29.39 14.44 -10.40
N THR A 96 28.92 14.48 -9.16
CA THR A 96 29.68 15.04 -8.03
C THR A 96 30.89 14.18 -7.69
N PHE A 97 30.74 12.85 -7.70
CA PHE A 97 31.83 11.92 -7.48
C PHE A 97 32.91 12.02 -8.57
N TYR A 98 32.50 12.09 -9.84
CA TYR A 98 33.42 12.25 -10.97
C TYR A 98 34.22 13.56 -10.92
N LEU A 99 33.57 14.67 -10.52
CA LEU A 99 34.22 15.98 -10.34
C LEU A 99 35.18 16.00 -9.15
N LEU A 100 34.91 15.22 -8.09
CA LEU A 100 35.81 15.05 -6.95
C LEU A 100 37.02 14.17 -7.30
N SER A 101 36.84 13.11 -8.10
CA SER A 101 37.95 12.26 -8.58
C SER A 101 38.87 12.94 -9.60
N LEU A 102 38.42 14.03 -10.23
CA LEU A 102 39.24 14.86 -11.14
C LEU A 102 40.00 15.99 -10.41
N ARG A 103 39.76 16.16 -9.09
CA ARG A 103 40.41 17.17 -8.24
C ARG A 103 41.53 16.61 -7.35
N PHE A 104 41.83 15.33 -7.47
CA PHE A 104 43.02 14.66 -6.93
C PHE A 104 43.84 14.09 -8.10
#